data_AF-A0A5S4FAG6-F1
#
_entry.id   AF-A0A5S4FAG6-F1
#
_cell.length_a   1.000
_cell.length_b   1.000
_cell.length_c   1.000
_cell.angle_alpha   90.00
_cell.angle_beta   90.00
_cell.angle_gamma   90.00
#
_symmetry.space_group_name_H-M   'P 1'
#
loop_
_entity.id
_entity.type
_entity.pdbx_description
1 polymer ?
#
loop_
_entity_poly.entity_id
_entity_poly.type
_entity_poly.pdbx_seq_one_letter_code
_entity_poly.pdbx_strand_id
1 'polypeptide(L)'
;MALLIGAGVPVCLRAHTVSQARSIALDGIKQRGSDWYAAELLGYVAVLTHSDGYTTSALAETLTEERRGFLPGTATVIDVAVSSDGKLALVSDAQEGSGLWRLERDPKRRENLTGSRSTILDRGFGPVALSSDGRIAVIGDAASGDIKMWDRNEADDPKRAVVRTGDYKERLLDVSLSADGMTLFAGFENGSVEVGDSESTSRSYWRACVSTHPAWERCRRQRTAASCSPSARIRPSSGRSLIRAIPVRARGS
;
A
#
# COMPACT_ATOMS: atom_id res chain seq x y z
N MET A 1 -18.57 -42.56 -52.74
CA MET A 1 -19.34 -42.28 -51.50
C MET A 1 -18.79 -43.24 -50.44
N ALA A 2 -18.03 -42.87 -49.42
CA ALA A 2 -17.88 -41.63 -48.68
C ALA A 2 -16.42 -41.45 -48.22
N LEU A 3 -15.97 -40.18 -48.10
CA LEU A 3 -14.72 -39.80 -47.44
C LEU A 3 -14.88 -39.89 -45.91
N LEU A 4 -13.98 -40.62 -45.24
CA LEU A 4 -13.79 -40.59 -43.79
C LEU A 4 -12.63 -39.65 -43.49
N ILE A 5 -12.91 -38.42 -43.02
CA ILE A 5 -11.89 -37.49 -42.54
C ILE A 5 -11.86 -37.52 -41.00
N GLY A 6 -10.81 -38.21 -40.52
CA GLY A 6 -10.03 -38.07 -39.30
C GLY A 6 -10.53 -37.21 -38.13
N ALA A 7 -10.67 -37.89 -36.98
CA ALA A 7 -10.71 -37.34 -35.62
C ALA A 7 -9.38 -36.70 -35.13
N GLY A 8 -8.49 -36.26 -36.04
CA GLY A 8 -7.15 -35.71 -35.73
C GLY A 8 -7.07 -34.19 -35.56
N VAL A 9 -8.14 -33.47 -35.91
CA VAL A 9 -8.16 -31.99 -35.94
C VAL A 9 -8.01 -31.30 -34.57
N PRO A 10 -8.59 -31.78 -33.44
CA PRO A 10 -8.59 -30.99 -32.21
C PRO A 10 -7.22 -30.93 -31.51
N VAL A 11 -6.38 -31.97 -31.68
CA VAL A 11 -5.03 -32.02 -31.09
C VAL A 11 -4.07 -31.11 -31.87
N CYS A 12 -4.10 -31.16 -33.20
CA CYS A 12 -3.26 -30.30 -34.04
C CYS A 12 -3.61 -28.82 -33.89
N LEU A 13 -4.90 -28.47 -33.83
CA LEU A 13 -5.33 -27.08 -33.65
C LEU A 13 -4.87 -26.52 -32.29
N ARG A 14 -5.03 -27.29 -31.20
CA ARG A 14 -4.56 -26.89 -29.87
C ARG A 14 -3.04 -26.80 -29.78
N ALA A 15 -2.31 -27.74 -30.39
CA ALA A 15 -0.85 -27.72 -30.38
C ALA A 15 -0.29 -26.49 -31.13
N HIS A 16 -0.95 -26.08 -32.22
CA HIS A 16 -0.60 -24.85 -32.94
C HIS A 16 -0.85 -23.59 -32.11
N THR A 17 -1.96 -23.51 -31.37
CA THR A 17 -2.24 -22.34 -30.51
C THR A 17 -1.27 -22.24 -29.34
N VAL A 18 -0.84 -23.36 -28.78
CA VAL A 18 0.15 -23.40 -27.69
C VAL A 18 1.52 -22.92 -28.18
N SER A 19 2.00 -23.45 -29.32
CA SER A 19 3.31 -23.07 -29.84
C SER A 19 3.36 -21.60 -30.26
N GLN A 20 2.29 -21.07 -30.85
CA GLN A 20 2.15 -19.65 -31.17
C GLN A 20 2.12 -18.76 -29.92
N ALA A 21 1.35 -19.11 -28.90
CA ALA A 21 1.30 -18.32 -27.66
C ALA A 21 2.67 -18.25 -26.98
N ARG A 22 3.40 -19.37 -26.93
CA ARG A 22 4.74 -19.42 -26.34
C ARG A 22 5.78 -18.64 -27.17
N SER A 23 5.69 -18.66 -28.50
CA SER A 23 6.59 -17.84 -29.33
C SER A 23 6.34 -16.35 -29.12
N ILE A 24 5.08 -15.92 -29.00
CA ILE A 24 4.73 -14.52 -28.71
C ILE A 24 5.27 -14.10 -27.34
N ALA A 25 5.12 -14.95 -26.31
CA ALA A 25 5.68 -14.69 -24.99
C ALA A 25 7.22 -14.55 -25.03
N LEU A 26 7.92 -15.41 -25.79
CA LEU A 26 9.36 -15.30 -26.01
C LEU A 26 9.77 -14.00 -26.69
N ASP A 27 9.00 -13.53 -27.66
CA ASP A 27 9.26 -12.25 -28.31
C ASP A 27 9.03 -11.07 -27.34
N GLY A 28 8.01 -11.15 -26.47
CA GLY A 28 7.84 -10.18 -25.38
C GLY A 28 9.03 -10.15 -24.42
N ILE A 29 9.53 -11.33 -24.02
CA ILE A 29 10.73 -11.46 -23.16
C ILE A 29 11.96 -10.79 -23.80
N LYS A 30 12.13 -10.90 -25.13
CA LYS A 30 13.26 -10.26 -25.83
C LYS A 30 13.18 -8.72 -25.81
N GLN A 31 11.99 -8.14 -25.70
CA GLN A 31 11.81 -6.68 -25.67
C GLN A 31 12.05 -6.06 -24.29
N ARG A 32 12.22 -6.89 -23.25
CA ARG A 32 12.48 -6.40 -21.88
C ARG A 32 13.74 -5.52 -21.86
N GLY A 33 13.58 -4.31 -21.34
CA GLY A 33 14.65 -3.32 -21.23
C GLY A 33 15.00 -2.52 -22.49
N SER A 34 14.38 -2.83 -23.64
CA SER A 34 14.44 -1.99 -24.85
C SER A 34 13.10 -1.30 -25.12
N ASP A 35 12.00 -2.04 -25.00
CA ASP A 35 10.64 -1.54 -25.12
C ASP A 35 9.71 -2.32 -24.17
N TRP A 36 9.54 -1.77 -22.97
CA TRP A 36 8.68 -2.36 -21.95
C TRP A 36 7.21 -2.42 -22.37
N TYR A 37 6.74 -1.45 -23.15
CA TYR A 37 5.35 -1.43 -23.63
C TYR A 37 5.10 -2.57 -24.61
N ALA A 38 6.03 -2.80 -25.53
CA ALA A 38 5.96 -3.95 -26.44
C ALA A 38 6.07 -5.28 -25.68
N ALA A 39 6.95 -5.38 -24.67
CA ALA A 39 7.10 -6.57 -23.84
C ALA A 39 5.79 -6.93 -23.11
N GLU A 40 5.13 -5.94 -22.50
CA GLU A 40 3.85 -6.10 -21.82
C GLU A 40 2.73 -6.52 -22.79
N LEU A 41 2.59 -5.80 -23.91
CA LEU A 41 1.56 -6.08 -24.91
C LEU A 41 1.70 -7.51 -25.48
N LEU A 42 2.92 -7.93 -25.81
CA LEU A 42 3.19 -9.28 -26.29
C LEU A 42 2.90 -10.33 -25.22
N GLY A 43 3.24 -10.05 -23.96
CA GLY A 43 2.87 -10.90 -22.83
C GLY A 43 1.35 -11.08 -22.69
N TYR A 44 0.57 -10.01 -22.79
CA TYR A 44 -0.90 -10.09 -22.77
C TYR A 44 -1.46 -10.88 -23.96
N VAL A 45 -0.96 -10.60 -25.17
CA VAL A 45 -1.41 -11.30 -26.38
C VAL A 45 -1.10 -12.80 -26.27
N ALA A 46 0.04 -13.18 -25.69
CA ALA A 46 0.38 -14.57 -25.45
C ALA A 46 -0.65 -15.25 -24.52
N VAL A 47 -0.99 -14.62 -23.39
CA VAL A 47 -1.99 -15.14 -22.43
C VAL A 47 -3.38 -15.21 -23.06
N LEU A 48 -3.78 -14.22 -23.86
CA LEU A 48 -5.06 -14.20 -24.57
C LEU A 48 -5.14 -15.28 -25.67
N THR A 49 -4.02 -15.56 -26.33
CA THR A 49 -3.93 -16.61 -27.37
C THR A 49 -4.04 -17.99 -26.74
N HIS A 50 -3.29 -18.24 -25.66
CA HIS A 50 -3.41 -19.46 -24.88
C HIS A 50 -2.86 -19.23 -23.46
N SER A 51 -3.75 -19.19 -22.47
CA SER A 51 -3.36 -19.10 -21.07
C SER A 51 -2.86 -20.47 -20.57
N ASP A 52 -1.57 -20.53 -20.27
CA ASP A 52 -0.91 -21.65 -19.60
C ASP A 52 0.11 -21.14 -18.58
N GLY A 53 0.68 -22.05 -17.77
CA GLY A 53 1.63 -21.66 -16.72
C GLY A 53 2.86 -20.91 -17.25
N TYR A 54 3.28 -21.17 -18.49
CA TYR A 54 4.41 -20.48 -19.10
C TYR A 54 4.06 -19.04 -19.46
N THR A 55 2.98 -18.82 -20.21
CA THR A 55 2.56 -17.49 -20.67
C THR A 55 2.19 -16.58 -19.50
N THR A 56 1.51 -17.10 -18.47
CA THR A 56 1.17 -16.32 -17.28
C THR A 56 2.41 -15.98 -16.46
N SER A 57 3.36 -16.90 -16.31
CA SER A 57 4.62 -16.63 -15.60
C SER A 57 5.49 -15.63 -16.36
N ALA A 58 5.58 -15.76 -17.69
CA ALA A 58 6.33 -14.84 -18.53
C ALA A 58 5.77 -13.40 -18.45
N LEU A 59 4.44 -13.23 -18.45
CA LEU A 59 3.82 -11.93 -18.22
C LEU A 59 4.09 -11.41 -16.81
N ALA A 60 3.88 -12.24 -15.77
CA ALA A 60 4.11 -11.85 -14.38
C ALA A 60 5.56 -11.40 -14.13
N GLU A 61 6.54 -12.13 -14.66
CA GLU A 61 7.95 -11.77 -14.62
C GLU A 61 8.21 -10.47 -15.37
N THR A 62 7.62 -10.28 -16.54
CA THR A 62 7.77 -9.03 -17.32
C THR A 62 7.27 -7.84 -16.52
N LEU A 63 6.06 -7.92 -15.96
CA LEU A 63 5.47 -6.86 -15.12
C LEU A 63 6.27 -6.61 -13.83
N THR A 64 6.95 -7.62 -13.32
CA THR A 64 7.81 -7.50 -12.13
C THR A 64 9.16 -6.86 -12.48
N GLU A 65 9.80 -7.31 -13.56
CA GLU A 65 11.08 -6.77 -14.03
C GLU A 65 10.95 -5.33 -14.53
N GLU A 66 9.81 -5.00 -15.15
CA GLU A 66 9.38 -3.65 -15.52
C GLU A 66 9.10 -2.76 -14.31
N ARG A 67 9.38 -3.21 -13.10
CA ARG A 67 9.32 -2.36 -11.89
C ARG A 67 10.50 -2.59 -10.96
N ARG A 68 11.55 -3.26 -11.45
CA ARG A 68 12.79 -3.43 -10.70
C ARG A 68 13.64 -2.18 -10.78
N GLY A 69 14.30 -1.89 -9.67
CA GLY A 69 15.04 -0.66 -9.47
C GLY A 69 15.96 -0.72 -8.27
N PHE A 70 16.92 0.19 -8.25
CA PHE A 70 17.82 0.41 -7.13
C PHE A 70 17.73 1.86 -6.66
N LEU A 71 17.63 2.05 -5.35
CA LEU A 71 17.67 3.36 -4.71
C LEU A 71 19.09 3.58 -4.15
N PRO A 72 19.94 4.38 -4.82
CA PRO A 72 21.29 4.64 -4.33
C PRO A 72 21.28 5.46 -3.03
N GLY A 73 22.29 5.26 -2.19
CA GLY A 73 22.41 5.98 -0.91
C GLY A 73 21.52 5.40 0.20
N THR A 74 21.34 4.08 0.21
CA THR A 74 20.77 3.36 1.35
C THR A 74 21.79 2.33 1.81
N ALA A 75 22.14 2.33 3.09
CA ALA A 75 23.04 1.39 3.72
C ALA A 75 22.23 0.30 4.44
N THR A 76 21.82 0.56 5.68
CA THR A 76 21.03 -0.38 6.49
C THR A 76 19.61 0.13 6.58
N VAL A 77 18.78 -0.33 5.65
CA VAL A 77 17.35 -0.02 5.64
C VAL A 77 16.68 -0.79 6.78
N ILE A 78 16.05 -0.06 7.68
CA ILE A 78 15.28 -0.62 8.80
C ILE A 78 13.84 -0.88 8.37
N ASP A 79 13.24 0.06 7.64
CA ASP A 79 11.85 -0.03 7.22
C ASP A 79 11.56 0.85 5.99
N VAL A 80 10.50 0.52 5.26
CA VAL A 80 10.06 1.21 4.05
C VAL A 80 8.53 1.30 3.96
N ALA A 81 8.04 2.48 3.62
CA ALA A 81 6.62 2.71 3.30
C ALA A 81 6.48 3.35 1.92
N VAL A 82 5.48 2.92 1.15
CA VAL A 82 5.26 3.37 -0.25
C VAL A 82 3.87 3.97 -0.40
N SER A 83 3.76 5.05 -1.17
CA SER A 83 2.47 5.69 -1.46
C SER A 83 1.60 4.82 -2.36
N SER A 84 0.27 4.99 -2.30
CA SER A 84 -0.65 4.17 -3.12
C SER A 84 -0.47 4.38 -4.63
N ASP A 85 0.04 5.56 -5.04
CA ASP A 85 0.37 5.86 -6.43
C ASP A 85 1.74 5.31 -6.89
N GLY A 86 2.53 4.75 -5.97
CA GLY A 86 3.85 4.19 -6.24
C GLY A 86 4.91 5.21 -6.65
N LYS A 87 4.69 6.52 -6.40
CA LYS A 87 5.64 7.60 -6.76
C LYS A 87 6.52 8.03 -5.60
N LEU A 88 6.19 7.65 -4.37
CA LEU A 88 6.94 8.04 -3.18
C LEU A 88 7.26 6.81 -2.35
N ALA A 89 8.48 6.78 -1.84
CA ALA A 89 8.91 5.84 -0.81
C ALA A 89 9.53 6.60 0.35
N LEU A 90 9.07 6.32 1.57
CA LEU A 90 9.73 6.71 2.81
C LEU A 90 10.65 5.57 3.20
N VAL A 91 11.95 5.85 3.32
CA VAL A 91 12.96 4.86 3.69
C VAL A 91 13.62 5.31 4.99
N SER A 92 13.65 4.41 5.97
CA SER A 92 14.35 4.57 7.23
C SER A 92 15.70 3.87 7.14
N ASP A 93 16.77 4.66 7.19
CA ASP A 93 18.15 4.17 7.15
C ASP A 93 18.85 4.43 8.47
N ALA A 94 19.49 3.40 9.04
CA ALA A 94 20.16 3.50 10.34
C ALA A 94 21.43 4.37 10.32
N GLN A 95 22.04 4.62 9.16
CA GLN A 95 23.27 5.38 9.01
C GLN A 95 23.01 6.78 8.45
N GLU A 96 22.16 6.87 7.43
CA GLU A 96 21.85 8.13 6.73
C GLU A 96 20.55 8.80 7.21
N GLY A 97 19.86 8.20 8.17
CA GLY A 97 18.58 8.67 8.69
C GLY A 97 17.41 8.37 7.76
N SER A 98 16.22 8.79 8.18
CA SER A 98 14.97 8.55 7.45
C SER A 98 14.68 9.67 6.44
N GLY A 99 14.19 9.34 5.25
CA GLY A 99 13.93 10.33 4.20
C GLY A 99 12.86 9.91 3.18
N LEU A 100 12.55 10.81 2.27
CA LEU A 100 11.59 10.58 1.20
C LEU A 100 12.30 10.48 -0.15
N TRP A 101 11.99 9.42 -0.89
CA TRP A 101 12.46 9.14 -2.24
C TRP A 101 11.31 9.38 -3.20
N ARG A 102 11.62 10.09 -4.30
CA ARG A 102 10.74 10.14 -5.46
C ARG A 102 11.10 8.97 -6.37
N LEU A 103 10.10 8.17 -6.67
CA LEU A 103 10.18 7.02 -7.55
C LEU A 103 9.76 7.44 -8.95
N GLU A 104 10.64 7.24 -9.91
CA GLU A 104 10.42 7.58 -11.30
C GLU A 104 10.59 6.35 -12.19
N ARG A 105 9.81 6.29 -13.26
CA ARG A 105 9.94 5.25 -14.28
C ARG A 105 10.73 5.78 -15.47
N ASP A 106 11.84 5.14 -15.77
CA ASP A 106 12.60 5.31 -17.01
C ASP A 106 12.38 4.10 -17.93
N PRO A 107 11.42 4.16 -18.87
CA PRO A 107 11.06 3.02 -19.73
C PRO A 107 12.20 2.60 -20.68
N LYS A 108 13.33 3.31 -20.72
CA LYS A 108 14.49 2.97 -21.55
C LYS A 108 15.54 2.13 -20.82
N ARG A 109 15.33 1.82 -19.53
CA ARG A 109 16.27 1.02 -18.72
C ARG A 109 15.72 -0.37 -18.43
N ARG A 110 16.62 -1.35 -18.31
CA ARG A 110 16.29 -2.71 -17.84
C ARG A 110 15.78 -2.72 -16.39
N GLU A 111 16.31 -1.85 -15.55
CA GLU A 111 15.76 -1.54 -14.23
C GLU A 111 15.14 -0.17 -14.36
N ASN A 112 13.85 -0.14 -14.67
CA ASN A 112 13.17 1.08 -15.04
C ASN A 112 12.68 1.88 -13.84
N LEU A 113 12.69 1.32 -12.63
CA LEU A 113 12.39 2.08 -11.42
C LEU A 113 13.68 2.71 -10.91
N THR A 114 13.75 4.03 -10.94
CA THR A 114 14.81 4.78 -10.27
C THR A 114 14.21 5.56 -9.11
N GLY A 115 15.05 5.94 -8.16
CA GLY A 115 14.62 6.93 -7.20
C GLY A 115 15.76 7.77 -6.68
N SER A 116 15.45 9.02 -6.44
CA SER A 116 16.36 9.99 -5.86
C SER A 116 15.83 10.42 -4.50
N ARG A 117 16.73 10.51 -3.52
CA ARG A 117 16.38 11.02 -2.20
C ARG A 117 16.04 12.50 -2.32
N SER A 118 14.77 12.82 -2.16
CA SER A 118 14.25 14.18 -2.28
C SER A 118 14.51 14.99 -1.02
N THR A 119 14.38 14.38 0.16
CA THR A 119 14.46 15.08 1.45
C THR A 119 14.86 14.13 2.56
N ILE A 120 15.76 14.56 3.45
CA ILE A 120 16.01 13.89 4.74
C ILE A 120 15.04 14.49 5.74
N LEU A 121 14.20 13.67 6.36
CA LEU A 121 13.18 14.12 7.31
C LEU A 121 13.70 14.09 8.74
N ASP A 122 14.49 13.06 9.07
CA ASP A 122 15.04 12.89 10.42
C ASP A 122 16.33 12.08 10.40
N ARG A 123 17.16 12.25 11.44
CA ARG A 123 18.33 11.39 11.67
C ARG A 123 18.03 10.16 12.51
N GLY A 124 16.83 10.08 13.10
CA GLY A 124 16.34 8.88 13.76
C GLY A 124 16.09 7.75 12.76
N PHE A 125 16.15 6.54 13.29
CA PHE A 125 15.86 5.31 12.57
C PHE A 125 14.87 4.46 13.36
N GLY A 126 14.00 3.77 12.65
CA GLY A 126 12.96 2.94 13.23
C GLY A 126 11.82 2.69 12.23
N PRO A 127 10.64 2.31 12.72
CA PRO A 127 9.50 2.01 11.87
C PRO A 127 8.95 3.28 11.22
N VAL A 128 8.42 3.14 10.01
CA VAL A 128 7.91 4.25 9.20
C VAL A 128 6.53 3.95 8.63
N ALA A 129 5.72 4.99 8.48
CA ALA A 129 4.44 4.89 7.82
C ALA A 129 4.22 6.08 6.87
N LEU A 130 3.53 5.83 5.77
CA LEU A 130 3.17 6.85 4.79
C LEU A 130 1.67 6.75 4.51
N SER A 131 0.98 7.89 4.48
CA SER A 131 -0.43 7.92 4.08
C SER A 131 -0.59 7.51 2.62
N SER A 132 -1.78 7.01 2.25
CA SER A 132 -2.06 6.56 0.89
C SER A 132 -1.85 7.65 -0.16
N ASP A 133 -2.13 8.91 0.19
CA ASP A 133 -1.93 10.09 -0.67
C ASP A 133 -0.47 10.61 -0.68
N GLY A 134 0.42 10.01 0.13
CA GLY A 134 1.82 10.42 0.26
C GLY A 134 2.02 11.79 0.90
N ARG A 135 1.00 12.34 1.56
CA ARG A 135 1.04 13.66 2.22
C ARG A 135 1.67 13.59 3.60
N ILE A 136 1.30 12.58 4.38
CA ILE A 136 1.74 12.38 5.76
C ILE A 136 2.83 11.31 5.77
N ALA A 137 3.99 11.68 6.30
CA ALA A 137 5.07 10.76 6.65
C ALA A 137 5.19 10.67 8.17
N VAL A 138 5.30 9.46 8.70
CA VAL A 138 5.54 9.20 10.12
C VAL A 138 6.85 8.42 10.25
N ILE A 139 7.71 8.88 11.14
CA ILE A 139 8.96 8.20 11.48
C ILE A 139 8.98 8.03 13.00
N GLY A 140 9.13 6.78 13.40
CA GLY A 140 9.40 6.39 14.77
C GLY A 140 10.89 6.29 15.04
N ASP A 141 11.33 6.78 16.18
CA ASP A 141 12.64 6.44 16.72
C ASP A 141 12.53 5.13 17.50
N ALA A 142 13.21 4.07 17.06
CA ALA A 142 13.10 2.76 17.68
C ALA A 142 13.68 2.71 19.11
N ALA A 143 14.59 3.62 19.47
CA ALA A 143 15.29 3.61 20.74
C ALA A 143 14.63 4.49 21.80
N SER A 144 14.27 5.72 21.46
CA SER A 144 13.56 6.63 22.37
C SER A 144 12.05 6.43 22.35
N GLY A 145 11.54 5.74 21.34
CA GLY A 145 10.12 5.59 21.07
C GLY A 145 9.48 6.86 20.53
N ASP A 146 10.21 7.95 20.32
CA ASP A 146 9.64 9.20 19.84
C ASP A 146 8.96 8.99 18.48
N ILE A 147 7.82 9.65 18.29
CA ILE A 147 7.09 9.59 17.02
C ILE A 147 6.97 10.99 16.46
N LYS A 148 7.48 11.14 15.24
CA LYS A 148 7.51 12.40 14.51
C LYS A 148 6.70 12.25 13.24
N MET A 149 6.02 13.32 12.85
CA MET A 149 5.18 13.37 11.67
C MET A 149 5.52 14.60 10.83
N TRP A 150 5.42 14.46 9.53
CA TRP A 150 5.64 15.51 8.55
C TRP A 150 4.43 15.58 7.62
N ASP A 151 3.87 16.78 7.48
CA ASP A 151 2.86 17.11 6.46
C ASP A 151 3.54 17.85 5.30
N ARG A 152 3.33 17.37 4.08
CA ARG A 152 3.93 17.92 2.84
C ARG A 152 3.13 19.03 2.18
N ASN A 153 1.96 19.43 2.69
CA ASN A 153 1.14 20.46 2.05
C ASN A 153 1.66 21.89 2.19
N GLU A 154 2.66 22.15 3.03
CA GLU A 154 3.29 23.47 3.12
C GLU A 154 4.59 23.47 2.29
N ALA A 155 4.53 24.18 1.16
CA ALA A 155 5.57 24.22 0.14
C ALA A 155 6.93 24.62 0.74
N ASP A 156 7.92 23.73 0.53
CA ASP A 156 9.36 23.91 0.78
C ASP A 156 9.90 23.73 2.22
N ASP A 157 9.07 23.48 3.23
CA ASP A 157 9.54 23.00 4.54
C ASP A 157 8.51 22.05 5.16
N PRO A 158 8.75 20.72 5.19
CA PRO A 158 7.80 19.80 5.79
C PRO A 158 7.72 20.10 7.28
N LYS A 159 6.66 20.79 7.72
CA LYS A 159 6.49 21.13 9.13
C LYS A 159 6.49 19.85 9.95
N ARG A 160 7.52 19.73 10.79
CA ARG A 160 7.66 18.67 11.78
C ARG A 160 6.59 18.86 12.86
N ALA A 161 5.48 18.15 12.71
CA ALA A 161 4.54 17.94 13.79
C ALA A 161 5.13 16.86 14.72
N VAL A 162 5.65 17.28 15.87
CA VAL A 162 6.12 16.34 16.88
C VAL A 162 4.89 15.81 17.62
N VAL A 163 4.44 14.60 17.28
CA VAL A 163 3.17 14.05 17.78
C VAL A 163 3.36 13.37 19.15
N ARG A 164 4.54 12.82 19.41
CA ARG A 164 4.86 12.13 20.66
C ARG A 164 6.34 12.26 21.02
N THR A 165 6.65 13.10 22.00
CA THR A 165 8.00 13.22 22.59
C THR A 165 7.99 13.19 24.11
N GLY A 166 9.03 12.60 24.69
CA GLY A 166 9.23 12.50 26.13
C GLY A 166 10.21 11.39 26.49
N ASP A 167 10.52 11.23 27.79
CA ASP A 167 11.37 10.15 28.30
C ASP A 167 10.62 8.81 28.31
N TYR A 168 10.22 8.34 27.13
CA TYR A 168 9.69 6.99 26.99
C TYR A 168 10.87 6.01 27.05
N LYS A 169 10.86 5.13 28.04
CA LYS A 169 11.89 4.09 28.20
C LYS A 169 11.58 2.82 27.40
N GLU A 170 10.58 2.89 26.53
CA GLU A 170 9.99 1.74 25.85
C GLU A 170 10.32 1.82 24.37
N ARG A 171 10.84 0.71 23.83
CA ARG A 171 11.17 0.62 22.40
C ARG A 171 9.90 0.63 21.56
N LEU A 172 9.90 1.45 20.53
CA LEU A 172 8.86 1.45 19.50
C LEU A 172 9.19 0.36 18.49
N LEU A 173 8.25 -0.54 18.28
CA LEU A 173 8.40 -1.69 17.39
C LEU A 173 7.82 -1.42 16.01
N ASP A 174 6.68 -0.73 15.94
CA ASP A 174 5.97 -0.50 14.69
C ASP A 174 5.07 0.74 14.73
N VAL A 175 4.81 1.33 13.56
CA VAL A 175 3.85 2.42 13.36
C VAL A 175 2.99 2.16 12.13
N SER A 176 1.70 2.51 12.20
CA SER A 176 0.79 2.34 11.07
C SER A 176 -0.24 3.45 10.99
N LEU A 177 -0.58 3.87 9.77
CA LEU A 177 -1.61 4.87 9.51
C LEU A 177 -2.88 4.20 8.99
N SER A 178 -4.03 4.73 9.37
CA SER A 178 -5.30 4.41 8.74
C SER A 178 -5.33 4.88 7.27
N ALA A 179 -6.19 4.27 6.47
CA ALA A 179 -6.31 4.58 5.05
C ALA A 179 -6.74 6.03 4.77
N ASP A 180 -7.43 6.67 5.71
CA ASP A 180 -7.78 8.10 5.65
C ASP A 180 -6.66 9.03 6.14
N GLY A 181 -5.55 8.47 6.64
CA GLY A 181 -4.41 9.21 7.18
C GLY A 181 -4.66 9.89 8.52
N MET A 182 -5.85 9.71 9.14
CA MET A 182 -6.27 10.44 10.33
C MET A 182 -5.92 9.75 11.65
N THR A 183 -5.75 8.43 11.63
CA THR A 183 -5.47 7.63 12.84
C THR A 183 -4.10 6.99 12.74
N LEU A 184 -3.29 7.17 13.78
CA LEU A 184 -1.97 6.59 13.92
C LEU A 184 -1.95 5.54 15.03
N PHE A 185 -1.41 4.37 14.73
CA PHE A 185 -1.18 3.28 15.68
C PHE A 185 0.31 3.16 15.94
N ALA A 186 0.69 3.00 17.21
CA ALA A 186 2.06 2.82 17.65
C ALA A 186 2.15 1.59 18.57
N GLY A 187 2.98 0.61 18.20
CA GLY A 187 3.19 -0.61 18.97
C GLY A 187 4.51 -0.56 19.74
N PHE A 188 4.46 -0.85 21.04
CA PHE A 188 5.63 -0.82 21.93
C PHE A 188 6.01 -2.20 22.43
N GLU A 189 7.28 -2.35 22.82
CA GLU A 189 7.84 -3.61 23.32
C GLU A 189 7.15 -4.14 24.59
N ASN A 190 6.62 -3.24 25.43
CA ASN A 190 5.83 -3.61 26.61
C ASN A 190 4.43 -4.20 26.31
N GLY A 191 4.09 -4.38 25.02
CA GLY A 191 2.82 -4.94 24.57
C GLY A 191 1.65 -3.94 24.60
N SER A 192 1.94 -2.66 24.81
CA SER A 192 0.97 -1.58 24.65
C SER A 192 0.86 -1.15 23.19
N VAL A 193 -0.35 -0.78 22.78
CA VAL A 193 -0.61 -0.11 21.51
C VAL A 193 -1.25 1.24 21.82
N GLU A 194 -0.61 2.32 21.39
CA GLU A 194 -1.16 3.67 21.51
C GLU A 194 -1.81 4.08 20.19
N VAL A 195 -2.97 4.72 20.28
CA VAL A 195 -3.73 5.23 19.15
C VAL A 195 -3.83 6.75 19.27
N GLY A 196 -3.39 7.46 18.23
CA GLY A 196 -3.39 8.92 18.16
C GLY A 196 -4.13 9.44 16.93
N ASP A 197 -4.54 10.69 17.00
CA ASP A 197 -5.06 11.45 15.86
C ASP A 197 -3.90 12.19 15.18
N SER A 198 -3.81 12.10 13.86
CA SER A 198 -2.71 12.69 13.08
C SER A 198 -2.86 14.22 12.94
N GLU A 199 -4.07 14.77 12.98
CA GLU A 199 -4.28 16.22 12.95
C GLU A 199 -3.91 16.89 14.27
N SER A 200 -3.95 16.12 15.36
CA SER A 200 -3.70 16.65 16.70
C SER A 200 -2.24 16.47 17.12
N THR A 201 -1.54 17.58 17.25
CA THR A 201 -0.15 17.61 17.77
C THR A 201 -0.07 17.50 19.29
N SER A 202 -1.20 17.36 19.98
CA SER A 202 -1.26 17.32 21.44
C SER A 202 -1.17 15.91 22.01
N ARG A 203 -0.27 15.71 22.97
CA ARG A 203 -0.07 14.45 23.71
C ARG A 203 -1.37 13.90 24.32
N SER A 204 -2.33 14.77 24.66
CA SER A 204 -3.63 14.42 25.25
C SER A 204 -4.56 13.58 24.35
N TYR A 205 -4.23 13.44 23.06
CA TYR A 205 -5.04 12.69 22.09
C TYR A 205 -4.60 11.24 21.89
N TRP A 206 -3.50 10.81 22.50
CA TRP A 206 -3.06 9.42 22.49
C TRP A 206 -3.80 8.59 23.53
N ARG A 207 -4.39 7.47 23.09
CA ARG A 207 -5.04 6.48 23.96
C ARG A 207 -4.23 5.19 23.97
N ALA A 208 -3.79 4.77 25.15
CA ALA A 208 -3.10 3.49 25.32
C ALA A 208 -4.09 2.35 25.53
N CYS A 209 -3.96 1.30 24.71
CA CYS A 209 -4.59 0.01 24.91
C CYS A 209 -3.50 -0.98 25.37
N VAL A 210 -3.50 -1.34 26.65
CA VAL A 210 -2.53 -2.28 27.24
C VAL A 210 -3.14 -3.67 27.31
N SER A 211 -2.53 -4.65 26.65
CA SER A 211 -3.05 -6.02 26.58
C SER A 211 -2.65 -6.93 27.76
N THR A 212 -1.74 -6.49 28.64
CA THR A 212 -1.12 -7.37 29.66
C THR A 212 -1.59 -7.16 31.11
N HIS A 213 -2.69 -6.43 31.34
CA HIS A 213 -3.26 -6.28 32.69
C HIS A 213 -4.36 -7.33 32.99
N PRO A 214 -4.49 -7.87 34.23
CA PRO A 214 -5.57 -8.78 34.64
C PRO A 214 -7.02 -8.29 34.39
N ALA A 215 -7.17 -7.04 33.94
CA ALA A 215 -8.43 -6.49 33.46
C ALA A 215 -8.96 -7.20 32.19
N TRP A 216 -8.09 -7.84 31.39
CA TRP A 216 -8.51 -8.64 30.23
C TRP A 216 -9.39 -9.83 30.64
N GLU A 217 -9.07 -10.52 31.74
CA GLU A 217 -9.91 -11.61 32.26
C GLU A 217 -11.24 -11.12 32.84
N ARG A 218 -11.28 -9.87 33.33
CA ARG A 218 -12.50 -9.23 33.82
C ARG A 218 -13.42 -8.81 32.65
N CYS A 219 -12.86 -8.34 31.53
CA CYS A 219 -13.58 -8.14 30.27
C CYS A 219 -14.06 -9.46 29.64
N ARG A 220 -13.34 -10.57 29.84
CA ARG A 220 -13.72 -11.90 29.32
C ARG A 220 -14.87 -12.55 30.10
N ARG A 221 -15.03 -12.24 31.39
CA ARG A 221 -16.08 -12.80 32.27
C ARG A 221 -17.40 -12.02 32.24
N GLN A 222 -17.36 -10.74 31.86
CA GLN A 222 -18.57 -10.01 31.48
C GLN A 222 -18.80 -10.29 30.00
N ARG A 223 -19.81 -11.08 29.64
CA ARG A 223 -20.26 -11.26 28.23
C ARG A 223 -20.83 -9.93 27.69
N THR A 224 -19.98 -8.93 27.57
CA THR A 224 -20.23 -7.65 26.92
C THR A 224 -19.07 -7.40 25.98
N ALA A 225 -19.08 -8.14 24.87
CA ALA A 225 -18.67 -7.54 23.62
C ALA A 225 -19.67 -6.41 23.33
N ALA A 226 -19.24 -5.17 23.55
CA ALA A 226 -19.85 -3.96 23.02
C ALA A 226 -18.68 -3.04 22.67
N SER A 227 -17.96 -3.29 21.56
CA SER A 227 -18.34 -2.98 20.18
C SER A 227 -18.21 -1.49 19.87
N CYS A 228 -17.94 -1.16 18.61
CA CYS A 228 -18.33 0.09 17.97
C CYS A 228 -19.51 0.73 18.71
N SER A 229 -19.43 2.00 19.11
CA SER A 229 -20.65 2.65 19.59
C SER A 229 -21.53 2.97 18.39
N PRO A 230 -22.73 2.36 18.28
CA PRO A 230 -23.78 2.85 17.41
C PRO A 230 -24.46 4.01 18.14
N SER A 231 -23.83 5.19 18.13
CA SER A 231 -24.51 6.43 18.50
C SER A 231 -23.80 7.69 17.97
N ALA A 232 -23.51 7.70 16.66
CA ALA A 232 -23.86 8.88 15.88
C ALA A 232 -25.37 8.77 15.57
N ARG A 233 -26.20 9.28 16.49
CA ARG A 233 -27.58 9.59 16.13
C ARG A 233 -27.49 10.75 15.15
N ILE A 234 -27.75 10.48 13.87
CA ILE A 234 -28.27 11.49 12.95
C ILE A 234 -29.52 12.03 13.65
N ARG A 235 -29.46 13.25 14.18
CA ARG A 235 -30.68 13.97 14.55
C ARG A 235 -31.38 14.29 13.24
N PRO A 236 -32.60 13.81 12.97
CA PRO A 236 -33.42 14.45 11.98
C PRO A 236 -33.67 15.87 12.48
N SER A 237 -33.22 16.86 11.71
CA SER A 237 -33.75 18.21 11.85
C SER A 237 -35.22 18.12 11.49
N SER A 238 -36.09 18.14 12.51
CA SER A 238 -37.49 18.50 12.35
C SER A 238 -37.56 19.98 11.99
N GLY A 239 -37.22 20.29 10.74
CA GLY A 239 -37.54 21.53 10.05
C GLY A 239 -38.40 21.16 8.87
N ARG A 240 -39.70 21.43 8.96
CA ARG A 240 -40.67 21.30 7.86
C ARG A 240 -40.07 21.85 6.57
N SER A 241 -40.03 21.05 5.51
CA SER A 241 -40.45 21.54 4.19
C SER A 241 -40.96 20.39 3.34
N LEU A 242 -42.21 20.53 2.92
CA LEU A 242 -42.95 19.63 2.05
C LEU A 242 -42.28 19.56 0.68
N ILE A 243 -41.98 18.36 0.19
CA ILE A 243 -42.16 18.04 -1.23
C ILE A 243 -42.79 16.64 -1.33
N ARG A 244 -44.02 16.63 -1.83
CA ARG A 244 -44.89 15.48 -2.04
C ARG A 244 -44.44 14.78 -3.33
N ALA A 245 -44.02 13.52 -3.28
CA ALA A 245 -43.81 12.70 -4.47
C ALA A 245 -44.95 11.69 -4.62
N ILE A 246 -45.65 11.78 -5.74
CA ILE A 246 -46.75 10.92 -6.18
C ILE A 246 -46.17 9.54 -6.56
N PRO A 247 -46.76 8.41 -6.15
CA PRO A 247 -46.28 7.10 -6.59
C PRO A 247 -46.75 6.81 -8.02
N VAL A 248 -45.81 6.67 -8.97
CA VAL A 248 -46.10 6.05 -10.26
C VAL A 248 -45.99 4.53 -10.10
N ARG A 249 -47.14 3.89 -10.29
CA ARG A 249 -47.40 2.46 -10.18
C ARG A 249 -46.69 1.73 -11.33
N ALA A 250 -45.84 0.76 -11.00
CA ALA A 250 -45.41 -0.25 -11.96
C ALA A 250 -46.63 -1.10 -12.38
N ARG A 251 -46.83 -1.26 -13.70
CA ARG A 251 -47.52 -2.42 -14.26
C ARG A 251 -46.55 -3.11 -15.20
N GLY A 252 -46.26 -4.37 -14.91
CA GLY A 252 -45.74 -5.29 -15.90
C GLY A 252 -46.88 -5.83 -16.77
N SER A 253 -46.58 -5.93 -18.06
CA SER A 253 -46.87 -7.05 -18.96
C SER A 253 -46.33 -6.66 -20.33
#